data_AF-A0A5C6WYQ5-F1
#
_entry.id   AF-A0A5C6WYQ5-F1
#
_cell.length_a   1.000
_cell.length_b   1.000
_cell.length_c   1.000
_cell.angle_alpha   90.00
_cell.angle_beta   90.00
_cell.angle_gamma   90.00
#
_symmetry.space_group_name_H-M   'P 1'
#
loop_
_entity.id
_entity.type
_entity.pdbx_description
1 polymer ?
#
loop_
_entity_poly.entity_id
_entity_poly.type
_entity_poly.pdbx_seq_one_letter_code
_entity_poly.pdbx_strand_id
1 'polypeptide(L)'
;MTYEKLLGDLLGFEADTRVELVQVSEPGETPTLELRLQRDGKELGWLTQRRIRLCAGQIGQLRDALNLMDPDGRDAPAPRVHPMRRDDKVISMADLRRSC
;
A
#
# COMPACT_ATOMS: atom_id res chain seq x y z
N MET A 1 16.23 -7.57 -4.28
CA MET A 1 14.95 -7.89 -3.59
C MET A 1 14.28 -6.57 -3.28
N THR A 2 13.07 -6.36 -3.77
CA THR A 2 12.35 -5.09 -3.63
C THR A 2 11.72 -4.99 -2.25
N TYR A 3 11.91 -3.85 -1.57
CA TYR A 3 11.30 -3.54 -0.29
C TYR A 3 10.09 -2.65 -0.50
N GLU A 4 8.97 -3.03 0.12
CA GLU A 4 7.72 -2.28 0.07
C GLU A 4 7.30 -1.88 1.48
N LYS A 5 6.86 -0.63 1.63
CA LYS A 5 6.33 -0.10 2.89
C LYS A 5 5.03 0.65 2.61
N LEU A 6 3.92 0.15 3.14
CA LEU A 6 2.64 0.87 3.13
C LEU A 6 2.78 2.14 3.97
N LEU A 7 2.46 3.29 3.38
CA LEU A 7 2.47 4.59 4.05
C LEU A 7 1.08 5.03 4.48
N GLY A 8 0.04 4.58 3.78
CA GLY A 8 -1.34 4.83 4.14
C GLY A 8 -2.32 4.38 3.07
N ASP A 9 -3.59 4.39 3.44
CA ASP A 9 -4.72 4.11 2.57
C ASP A 9 -5.58 5.37 2.38
N LEU A 10 -6.13 5.50 1.18
CA LEU A 10 -7.06 6.53 0.77
C LEU A 10 -8.37 5.83 0.39
N LEU A 11 -9.49 6.43 0.76
CA LEU A 11 -10.82 5.93 0.40
C LEU A 11 -10.93 5.84 -1.13
N GLY A 12 -11.35 4.68 -1.61
CA GLY A 12 -11.69 4.50 -3.02
C GLY A 12 -13.03 5.16 -3.37
N PHE A 13 -13.32 5.19 -4.67
CA PHE A 13 -14.58 5.74 -5.18
C PHE A 13 -15.77 4.82 -4.92
N GLU A 14 -15.53 3.51 -4.92
CA GLU A 14 -16.51 2.45 -4.64
C GLU A 14 -16.21 1.78 -3.31
N ALA A 15 -17.23 1.23 -2.64
CA ALA A 15 -17.11 0.59 -1.32
C ALA A 15 -16.17 -0.62 -1.30
N ASP A 16 -15.95 -1.27 -2.45
CA ASP A 16 -15.04 -2.40 -2.63
C ASP A 16 -13.68 -1.99 -3.20
N THR A 17 -13.38 -0.68 -3.23
CA THR A 17 -12.10 -0.15 -3.75
C THR A 17 -11.37 0.67 -2.71
N ARG A 18 -10.03 0.65 -2.78
CA ARG A 18 -9.16 1.53 -1.99
C ARG A 18 -7.92 1.90 -2.79
N VAL A 19 -7.29 3.00 -2.43
CA VAL A 19 -5.99 3.39 -2.99
C VAL A 19 -4.95 3.34 -1.89
N GLU A 20 -3.91 2.52 -2.07
CA GLU A 20 -2.77 2.48 -1.15
C GLU A 20 -1.65 3.40 -1.65
N LEU A 21 -1.06 4.16 -0.75
CA LEU A 21 0.22 4.83 -0.95
C LEU A 21 1.33 3.94 -0.42
N VAL A 22 2.19 3.44 -1.31
CA VAL A 22 3.27 2.50 -0.97
C VAL A 22 4.61 3.09 -1.36
N GLN A 23 5.57 3.07 -0.44
CA GLN A 23 6.97 3.32 -0.77
C GLN A 23 7.60 2.02 -1.26
N VAL A 24 8.27 2.08 -2.41
CA VAL A 24 8.96 0.96 -3.04
C VAL A 24 10.43 1.33 -3.27
N SER A 25 11.33 0.47 -2.80
CA SER A 25 12.78 0.70 -2.91
C SER A 25 13.54 -0.58 -3.20
N GLU A 26 14.59 -0.45 -4.00
CA GLU A 26 15.59 -1.50 -4.20
C GLU A 26 16.88 -1.15 -3.42
N PRO A 27 17.69 -2.15 -3.04
CA PRO A 27 18.96 -1.89 -2.35
C PRO A 27 19.86 -0.97 -3.18
N GLY A 28 20.23 0.18 -2.62
CA GLY A 28 21.11 1.16 -3.28
C GLY A 28 20.40 2.16 -4.20
N GLU A 29 19.08 2.06 -4.36
CA GLU A 29 18.30 3.01 -5.16
C GLU A 29 17.53 4.02 -4.29
N THR A 30 17.17 5.15 -4.91
CA THR A 30 16.30 6.13 -4.24
C THR A 30 14.88 5.56 -4.15
N PRO A 31 14.26 5.55 -2.94
CA PRO A 31 12.90 5.07 -2.79
C PRO A 31 11.92 5.87 -3.66
N THR A 32 10.98 5.17 -4.28
CA THR A 32 9.90 5.75 -5.07
C THR A 32 8.56 5.55 -4.39
N LEU A 33 7.58 6.38 -4.73
CA LEU A 33 6.21 6.21 -4.26
C LEU A 33 5.34 5.61 -5.36
N GLU A 34 4.46 4.70 -4.99
CA GLU A 34 3.45 4.11 -5.85
C GLU A 34 2.06 4.34 -5.24
N LEU A 35 1.11 4.76 -6.09
CA LEU A 35 -0.31 4.68 -5.80
C LEU A 35 -0.84 3.36 -6.38
N ARG A 36 -1.49 2.55 -5.55
CA ARG A 36 -2.03 1.25 -5.93
C ARG A 36 -3.54 1.26 -5.75
N LEU A 37 -4.27 1.19 -6.86
CA LEU A 37 -5.70 0.95 -6.80
C LEU A 37 -5.93 -0.53 -6.54
N GLN A 38 -6.62 -0.82 -5.45
CA GLN A 38 -7.01 -2.16 -5.07
C GLN A 38 -8.52 -2.33 -5.12
N ARG A 39 -8.95 -3.55 -5.44
CA ARG A 39 -10.34 -3.98 -5.40
C ARG A 39 -10.46 -5.25 -4.57
N ASP A 40 -11.49 -5.33 -3.73
CA ASP A 40 -11.81 -6.53 -2.98
C ASP A 40 -12.41 -7.59 -3.92
N GLY A 41 -11.72 -8.72 -4.05
CA GLY A 41 -12.14 -9.87 -4.83
C GLY A 41 -13.10 -10.81 -4.08
N LYS A 42 -13.61 -10.44 -2.90
CA LYS A 42 -14.47 -11.21 -1.97
C LYS A 42 -13.83 -12.49 -1.44
N GLU A 43 -13.43 -13.40 -2.32
CA GLU A 43 -12.82 -14.70 -1.97
C GLU A 43 -11.29 -14.67 -2.10
N LEU A 44 -10.76 -13.80 -2.96
CA LEU A 44 -9.32 -13.68 -3.23
C LEU A 44 -8.65 -12.57 -2.41
N GLY A 45 -9.42 -11.85 -1.59
CA GLY A 45 -8.96 -10.69 -0.85
C GLY A 45 -8.67 -9.47 -1.74
N TRP A 46 -7.84 -8.56 -1.23
CA TRP A 46 -7.50 -7.31 -1.93
C TRP A 46 -6.52 -7.53 -3.07
N LEU A 47 -6.94 -7.18 -4.28
CA LEU A 47 -6.14 -7.34 -5.49
C LEU A 47 -5.75 -5.98 -6.06
N THR A 48 -4.47 -5.82 -6.39
CA THR A 48 -3.99 -4.60 -7.07
C THR A 48 -4.42 -4.61 -8.52
N GLN A 49 -5.32 -3.70 -8.88
CA GLN A 49 -5.84 -3.50 -10.23
C GLN A 49 -4.90 -2.61 -11.06
N ARG A 50 -4.34 -1.57 -10.43
CA ARG A 50 -3.49 -0.60 -11.11
C ARG A 50 -2.39 -0.10 -10.19
N ARG A 51 -1.21 0.13 -10.78
CA ARG A 51 -0.06 0.75 -10.12
C ARG A 51 0.36 2.00 -10.88
N ILE A 52 0.62 3.08 -10.16
CA ILE A 52 1.11 4.34 -10.73
C ILE A 52 2.33 4.75 -9.91
N ARG A 53 3.50 4.78 -10.55
CA ARG A 53 4.72 5.31 -9.94
C ARG A 53 4.71 6.83 -10.01
N LEU A 54 4.99 7.48 -8.89
CA LEU A 54 5.06 8.93 -8.80
C LEU A 54 6.46 9.43 -9.14
N CYS A 55 6.52 10.44 -9.99
CA CYS A 55 7.73 11.21 -10.24
C CYS A 55 7.98 12.22 -9.11
N ALA A 56 9.23 12.69 -8.94
CA ALA A 56 9.62 13.60 -7.86
C ALA A 56 8.72 14.85 -7.72
N GLY A 57 8.31 15.47 -8.84
CA GLY A 57 7.40 16.63 -8.83
C GLY A 57 5.98 16.31 -8.32
N GLN A 58 5.49 15.10 -8.60
CA GLN A 58 4.16 14.65 -8.16
C GLN A 58 4.14 14.31 -6.66
N ILE A 59 5.28 13.86 -6.11
CA ILE A 59 5.43 13.60 -4.67
C ILE A 59 5.28 14.91 -3.89
N GLY A 60 5.90 16.00 -4.36
CA GLY A 60 5.74 17.32 -3.77
C GLY A 60 4.27 17.76 -3.75
N GLN A 61 3.60 17.68 -4.90
CA GLN A 61 2.18 18.02 -5.03
C GLN A 61 1.27 17.17 -4.13
N LEU A 62 1.55 15.86 -4.02
CA LEU A 62 0.80 14.97 -3.14
C LEU A 62 0.99 15.36 -1.67
N ARG A 63 2.22 15.60 -1.24
CA ARG A 63 2.53 16.04 0.13
C ARG A 63 1.81 17.34 0.45
N ASP A 64 1.86 18.31 -0.46
CA ASP A 64 1.24 19.60 -0.25
C ASP A 64 -0.30 19.48 -0.20
N ALA A 65 -0.90 18.64 -1.06
CA ALA A 65 -2.32 18.34 -1.02
C ALA A 65 -2.75 17.65 0.30
N LEU A 66 -1.99 16.65 0.78
CA LEU A 66 -2.26 15.99 2.05
C LEU A 66 -2.15 16.96 3.24
N ASN A 67 -1.15 17.83 3.23
CA ASN A 67 -0.97 18.86 4.27
C ASN A 67 -2.07 19.93 4.25
N LEU A 68 -2.73 20.15 3.11
CA LEU A 68 -3.85 21.07 2.97
C LEU A 68 -5.19 20.45 3.39
N MET A 69 -5.28 19.12 3.41
CA MET A 69 -6.49 18.40 3.83
C MET A 69 -6.63 18.32 5.35
N ASP A 70 -5.56 18.57 6.11
CA ASP A 70 -5.58 18.54 7.57
C ASP A 70 -4.79 19.72 8.17
N PRO A 71 -5.43 20.86 8.47
CA PRO A 71 -4.75 21.96 9.16
C PRO A 71 -4.31 21.59 10.60
N ASP A 72 -4.91 20.56 11.22
CA ASP A 72 -4.61 20.08 12.58
C ASP A 72 -3.64 18.87 12.61
N GLY A 73 -3.40 18.23 11.46
CA GLY A 73 -2.57 17.02 11.33
C GLY A 73 -1.07 17.22 11.58
N ARG A 74 -0.60 18.47 11.77
CA ARG A 74 0.80 18.76 12.10
C ARG A 74 1.21 18.20 13.47
N ASP A 75 0.24 18.02 14.38
CA ASP A 75 0.45 17.49 15.74
C ASP A 75 -0.16 16.10 15.95
N ALA A 76 -0.68 15.46 14.89
CA ALA A 76 -1.25 14.13 15.00
C ALA A 76 -0.13 13.10 15.31
N PRO A 77 -0.19 12.36 16.43
CA PRO A 77 0.80 11.33 16.73
C PRO A 77 0.77 10.28 15.61
N ALA A 78 1.95 9.91 15.11
CA ALA A 78 2.09 8.93 14.05
C ALA A 78 1.19 7.71 14.32
N PRO A 79 0.40 7.24 13.33
CA PRO A 79 -0.49 6.12 13.53
C PRO A 79 0.31 4.94 14.05
N ARG A 80 -0.12 4.40 15.18
CA ARG A 80 0.47 3.18 15.74
C ARG A 80 0.37 2.12 14.65
N VAL A 81 1.54 1.68 14.17
CA VAL A 81 1.65 0.59 13.20
C VAL A 81 0.90 -0.60 13.80
N HIS A 82 -0.32 -0.85 13.31
CA HIS A 82 -1.03 -2.07 13.66
C HIS A 82 -0.20 -3.22 13.06
N PRO A 83 0.27 -4.19 13.86
CA PRO A 83 0.96 -5.34 13.31
C PRO A 83 -0.01 -6.01 12.35
N MET A 84 0.37 -6.07 11.08
CA MET A 84 -0.29 -6.89 10.06
C MET A 84 -0.52 -8.28 10.68
N ARG A 85 -1.78 -8.64 10.87
CA ARG A 85 -2.16 -9.98 11.30
C ARG A 85 -1.66 -10.95 10.23
N ARG A 86 -0.55 -11.65 10.52
CA ARG A 86 -0.01 -12.75 9.71
C ARG A 86 -0.92 -13.99 9.85
N ASP A 87 -2.14 -13.90 9.37
CA ASP A 87 -3.01 -15.08 9.19
C ASP A 87 -3.24 -15.39 7.70
N ASP A 88 -2.40 -14.85 6.81
CA ASP A 88 -2.24 -15.41 5.47
C ASP A 88 -1.52 -16.75 5.61
N LYS A 89 -2.30 -17.84 5.57
CA LYS A 89 -1.78 -19.16 5.26
C LYS A 89 -1.18 -19.12 3.87
N VAL A 90 0.10 -18.80 3.79
CA VAL A 90 0.93 -19.06 2.62
C VAL A 90 1.00 -20.57 2.46
N ILE A 91 0.10 -21.14 1.65
CA ILE A 91 0.23 -22.53 1.22
C ILE A 91 1.46 -22.57 0.32
N SER A 92 2.52 -23.18 0.82
CA SER A 92 3.70 -23.43 0.03
C SER A 92 3.36 -24.47 -1.04
N MET A 93 3.79 -24.26 -2.28
CA MET A 93 3.63 -25.21 -3.38
C MET A 93 4.27 -26.59 -3.08
N ALA A 94 5.13 -26.66 -2.06
CA ALA A 94 5.70 -27.90 -1.55
C ALA A 94 4.69 -28.79 -0.80
N ASP A 95 3.67 -28.19 -0.17
CA ASP A 95 2.63 -28.92 0.57
C ASP A 95 1.58 -29.55 -0.37
N LEU A 96 1.38 -28.97 -1.56
CA LEU A 96 0.43 -29.51 -2.56
C LEU A 96 0.88 -30.84 -3.17
N ARG A 97 2.18 -31.15 -3.13
CA ARG A 97 2.76 -32.37 -3.74
C ARG A 97 2.73 -33.60 -2.83
N ARG A 98 2.22 -33.49 -1.60
CA ARG A 98 2.09 -34.63 -0.65
C ARG A 98 0.66 -35.15 -0.49
N SER A 99 -0.30 -34.62 -1.23
CA SER A 99 -1.71 -35.07 -1.21
C SER A 99 -2.13 -35.86 -2.46
N CYS A 100 -1.19 -36.55 -3.11
CA CYS A 100 -1.49 -37.60 -4.09
C CYS A 100 -0.84 -38.91 -3.66
#